data_AF-A0A3D5QD81-F1
#
_entry.id   AF-A0A3D5QD81-F1
#
_cell.length_a   1.000
_cell.length_b   1.000
_cell.length_c   1.000
_cell.angle_alpha   90.00
_cell.angle_beta   90.00
_cell.angle_gamma   90.00
#
_symmetry.space_group_name_H-M   'P 1'
#
loop_
_entity.id
_entity.type
_entity.pdbx_description
1 polymer ?
#
loop_
_entity_poly.entity_id
_entity_poly.type
_entity_poly.pdbx_seq_one_letter_code
_entity_poly.pdbx_strand_id
1 'polypeptide(L)'
;MKGVLKGHKRHLAKAITLVESKSLSKREDADKLLNSILPYTGNSIRLGISGVPGVGKSTFIESFGKFLTSINKKVAVLAVDPSSKISGGSILGDKTRMQELAKDHDAFIRPSPSDESLGGVARKTRESMLICEAAGFDIIIVETVGVGQSEIEVASMVDCFTLLQLPGAGDELQGIKKGIM
;
A
#
# COMPACT_ATOMS: atom_id res chain seq x y z
N MET A 1 -10.99 -7.53 -15.32
CA MET A 1 -10.58 -6.38 -16.16
C MET A 1 -11.62 -5.27 -16.21
N LYS A 2 -12.73 -5.36 -16.98
CA LYS A 2 -13.67 -4.24 -17.21
C LYS A 2 -14.14 -3.52 -15.93
N GLY A 3 -14.41 -4.26 -14.86
CA GLY A 3 -14.80 -3.67 -13.58
C GLY A 3 -13.67 -2.92 -12.85
N VAL A 4 -12.42 -3.32 -13.04
CA VAL A 4 -11.22 -2.62 -12.51
C VAL A 4 -11.05 -1.29 -13.25
N LEU A 5 -11.07 -1.31 -14.58
CA LEU A 5 -10.90 -0.10 -15.41
C LEU A 5 -11.99 0.97 -15.19
N LYS A 6 -13.18 0.55 -14.71
CA LYS A 6 -14.27 1.45 -14.32
C LYS A 6 -14.14 2.00 -12.89
N GLY A 7 -13.06 1.65 -12.17
CA GLY A 7 -12.85 2.08 -10.78
C GLY A 7 -13.77 1.44 -9.75
N HIS A 8 -14.45 0.33 -10.07
CA HIS A 8 -15.37 -0.30 -9.11
C HIS A 8 -14.61 -0.98 -7.97
N LYS A 9 -14.66 -0.41 -6.75
CA LYS A 9 -13.94 -0.90 -5.56
C LYS A 9 -14.09 -2.40 -5.28
N ARG A 10 -15.29 -2.97 -5.50
CA ARG A 10 -15.51 -4.43 -5.31
C ARG A 10 -14.72 -5.28 -6.31
N HIS A 11 -14.61 -4.83 -7.56
CA HIS A 11 -13.83 -5.51 -8.58
C HIS A 11 -12.33 -5.33 -8.33
N LEU A 12 -11.91 -4.15 -7.90
CA LEU A 12 -10.55 -3.86 -7.44
C LEU A 12 -10.13 -4.80 -6.30
N ALA A 13 -10.94 -4.89 -5.24
CA ALA A 13 -10.65 -5.78 -4.11
C ALA A 13 -10.56 -7.27 -4.51
N LYS A 14 -11.42 -7.73 -5.44
CA LYS A 14 -11.37 -9.10 -5.98
C LYS A 14 -10.13 -9.33 -6.83
N ALA A 15 -9.75 -8.38 -7.66
CA ALA A 15 -8.54 -8.43 -8.48
C ALA A 15 -7.28 -8.51 -7.60
N ILE A 16 -7.21 -7.67 -6.56
CA ILE A 16 -6.12 -7.71 -5.58
C ILE A 16 -6.09 -9.06 -4.85
N THR A 17 -7.24 -9.56 -4.39
CA THR A 17 -7.34 -10.88 -3.74
C THR A 17 -6.88 -12.02 -4.67
N LEU A 18 -7.07 -11.88 -5.98
CA LEU A 18 -6.62 -12.87 -6.96
C LEU A 18 -5.09 -12.91 -7.05
N VAL A 19 -4.42 -11.76 -7.18
CA VAL A 19 -2.95 -11.67 -7.28
C VAL A 19 -2.26 -11.99 -5.95
N GLU A 20 -2.91 -11.72 -4.82
CA GLU A 20 -2.39 -12.08 -3.51
C GLU A 20 -2.53 -13.59 -3.19
N SER A 21 -3.34 -14.32 -3.96
CA SER A 21 -3.65 -15.73 -3.68
C SER A 21 -2.43 -16.63 -3.87
N LYS A 22 -2.21 -17.54 -2.91
CA LYS A 22 -1.19 -18.61 -3.01
C LYS A 22 -1.65 -19.81 -3.86
N SER A 23 -2.88 -19.80 -4.36
CA SER A 23 -3.47 -20.93 -5.08
C SER A 23 -2.86 -21.06 -6.48
N LEU A 24 -2.23 -22.21 -6.77
CA LEU A 24 -1.62 -22.48 -8.08
C LEU A 24 -2.64 -22.40 -9.22
N SER A 25 -3.87 -22.86 -9.01
CA SER A 25 -4.93 -22.81 -10.03
C SER A 25 -5.39 -21.38 -10.36
N LYS A 26 -5.11 -20.40 -9.48
CA LYS A 26 -5.43 -18.98 -9.71
C LYS A 26 -4.30 -18.19 -10.34
N ARG A 27 -3.09 -18.76 -10.41
CA ARG A 27 -1.89 -18.05 -10.86
C ARG A 27 -1.99 -17.61 -12.31
N GLU A 28 -2.44 -18.49 -13.20
CA GLU A 28 -2.63 -18.13 -14.61
C GLU A 28 -3.66 -17.01 -14.79
N ASP A 29 -4.73 -17.02 -14.01
CA ASP A 29 -5.76 -15.97 -14.08
C ASP A 29 -5.24 -14.64 -13.55
N ALA A 30 -4.41 -14.67 -12.50
CA ALA A 30 -3.71 -13.49 -12.00
C ALA A 30 -2.77 -12.90 -13.06
N ASP A 31 -1.95 -13.74 -13.71
CA ASP A 31 -1.00 -13.32 -14.75
C ASP A 31 -1.73 -12.75 -15.98
N LYS A 32 -2.81 -13.41 -16.44
CA LYS A 32 -3.66 -12.90 -17.53
C LYS A 32 -4.29 -11.55 -17.17
N LEU A 33 -4.78 -11.40 -15.94
CA LEU A 33 -5.34 -10.14 -15.47
C LEU A 33 -4.29 -9.04 -15.47
N LEU A 34 -3.12 -9.28 -14.86
CA LEU A 34 -2.02 -8.31 -14.80
C LEU A 34 -1.60 -7.87 -16.21
N ASN A 35 -1.31 -8.81 -17.11
CA ASN A 35 -0.96 -8.51 -18.50
C ASN A 35 -2.01 -7.66 -19.21
N SER A 36 -3.30 -7.93 -18.97
CA SER A 36 -4.38 -7.17 -19.59
C SER A 36 -4.50 -5.72 -19.10
N ILE A 37 -4.04 -5.43 -17.87
CA ILE A 37 -4.15 -4.09 -17.28
C ILE A 37 -2.88 -3.25 -17.48
N LEU A 38 -1.73 -3.84 -17.79
CA LEU A 38 -0.44 -3.13 -17.96
C LEU A 38 -0.53 -1.85 -18.82
N PRO A 39 -1.26 -1.81 -19.96
CA PRO A 39 -1.38 -0.58 -20.77
C PRO A 39 -2.04 0.61 -20.06
N TYR A 40 -2.70 0.38 -18.92
CA TYR A 40 -3.42 1.39 -18.14
C TYR A 40 -2.69 1.76 -16.84
N THR A 41 -1.45 1.31 -16.67
CA THR A 41 -0.64 1.52 -15.45
C THR A 41 0.41 2.62 -15.63
N GLY A 42 1.06 3.04 -14.53
CA GLY A 42 2.14 4.03 -14.54
C GLY A 42 1.70 5.51 -14.54
N ASN A 43 0.41 5.81 -14.52
CA ASN A 43 -0.12 7.18 -14.52
C ASN A 43 -0.47 7.68 -13.10
N SER A 44 0.31 7.29 -12.10
CA SER A 44 0.08 7.60 -10.69
C SER A 44 1.37 8.01 -10.01
N ILE A 45 1.28 8.82 -8.95
CA ILE A 45 2.41 9.10 -8.07
C ILE A 45 2.40 8.06 -6.95
N ARG A 46 3.52 7.34 -6.78
CA ARG A 46 3.73 6.35 -5.74
C ARG A 46 4.52 6.95 -4.59
N LEU A 47 3.93 6.98 -3.40
CA LEU A 47 4.52 7.55 -2.19
C LEU A 47 4.71 6.47 -1.13
N GLY A 48 5.96 6.19 -0.76
CA GLY A 48 6.28 5.37 0.41
C GLY A 48 6.22 6.21 1.67
N ILE A 49 5.56 5.72 2.71
CA ILE A 49 5.53 6.38 4.03
C ILE A 49 5.96 5.38 5.10
N SER A 50 7.02 5.72 5.81
CA SER A 50 7.53 4.96 6.95
C SER A 50 7.68 5.84 8.18
N GLY A 51 7.88 5.22 9.33
CA GLY A 51 8.13 5.89 10.59
C GLY A 51 7.97 4.95 11.77
N VAL A 52 8.58 5.31 12.89
CA VAL A 52 8.54 4.50 14.11
C VAL A 52 7.10 4.33 14.65
N PRO A 53 6.77 3.22 15.31
CA PRO A 53 5.48 3.07 15.99
C PRO A 53 5.20 4.27 16.91
N GLY A 54 3.99 4.82 16.83
CA GLY A 54 3.58 5.98 17.64
C GLY A 54 3.89 7.35 17.04
N VAL A 55 4.60 7.44 15.90
CA VAL A 55 4.90 8.73 15.24
C VAL A 55 3.69 9.47 14.66
N GLY A 56 2.50 8.87 14.70
CA GLY A 56 1.29 9.44 14.10
C GLY A 56 1.11 9.14 12.61
N LYS A 57 1.81 8.13 12.06
CA LYS A 57 1.76 7.76 10.64
C LYS A 57 0.35 7.56 10.08
N SER A 58 -0.48 6.73 10.74
CA SER A 58 -1.85 6.49 10.24
C SER A 58 -2.73 7.75 10.31
N THR A 59 -2.55 8.60 11.32
CA THR A 59 -3.23 9.90 11.43
C THR A 59 -2.79 10.85 10.32
N PHE A 60 -1.49 10.89 10.01
CA PHE A 60 -0.95 11.65 8.89
C PHE A 60 -1.53 11.17 7.57
N ILE A 61 -1.52 9.86 7.30
CA ILE A 61 -2.05 9.27 6.07
C ILE A 61 -3.55 9.54 5.91
N GLU A 62 -4.34 9.43 6.99
CA GLU A 62 -5.77 9.78 6.96
C GLU A 62 -5.98 11.25 6.60
N SER A 63 -5.30 12.17 7.30
CA SER A 63 -5.43 13.60 7.06
C SER A 63 -4.96 13.99 5.65
N PHE A 64 -3.81 13.49 5.22
CA PHE A 64 -3.24 13.74 3.91
C PHE A 64 -4.10 13.14 2.79
N GLY A 65 -4.57 11.90 2.97
CA GLY A 65 -5.49 11.24 2.06
C GLY A 65 -6.80 12.02 1.87
N LYS A 66 -7.40 12.51 2.96
CA LYS A 66 -8.59 13.36 2.90
C LYS A 66 -8.34 14.69 2.21
N PHE A 67 -7.17 15.30 2.43
CA PHE A 67 -6.77 16.50 1.71
C PHE A 67 -6.70 16.22 0.20
N LEU A 68 -6.04 15.13 -0.20
CA LEU A 68 -5.93 14.72 -1.60
C LEU A 68 -7.31 14.47 -2.25
N THR A 69 -8.21 13.76 -1.56
CA THR A 69 -9.58 13.54 -2.08
C THR A 69 -10.37 14.85 -2.16
N SER A 70 -10.17 15.79 -1.23
CA SER A 70 -10.81 17.12 -1.27
C SER A 70 -10.41 17.97 -2.49
N ILE A 71 -9.26 17.67 -3.11
CA ILE A 71 -8.80 18.29 -4.36
C ILE A 71 -9.01 17.38 -5.58
N ASN A 72 -10.02 16.50 -5.50
CA ASN A 72 -10.45 15.58 -6.56
C ASN A 72 -9.39 14.56 -7.00
N LYS A 73 -8.48 14.14 -6.10
CA LYS A 73 -7.56 13.03 -6.37
C LYS A 73 -8.11 11.72 -5.80
N LYS A 74 -7.93 10.63 -6.55
CA LYS A 74 -8.22 9.27 -6.07
C LYS A 74 -6.99 8.69 -5.39
N VAL A 75 -7.15 8.19 -4.17
CA VAL A 75 -6.04 7.75 -3.30
C VAL A 75 -6.16 6.28 -2.94
N ALA A 76 -5.15 5.48 -3.25
CA ALA A 76 -5.03 4.12 -2.74
C ALA A 76 -4.01 4.09 -1.61
N VAL A 77 -4.32 3.40 -0.50
CA VAL A 77 -3.38 3.14 0.60
C VAL A 77 -3.17 1.64 0.71
N LEU A 78 -1.93 1.20 0.54
CA LEU A 78 -1.50 -0.20 0.59
C LEU A 78 -0.52 -0.38 1.76
N ALA A 79 -0.86 -1.22 2.72
CA ALA A 79 0.06 -1.52 3.83
C ALA A 79 1.07 -2.63 3.47
N VAL A 80 2.26 -2.57 4.05
CA VAL A 80 3.32 -3.59 3.96
C VAL A 80 3.74 -3.96 5.38
N ASP A 81 3.35 -5.16 5.80
CA ASP A 81 3.63 -5.71 7.12
C ASP A 81 4.17 -7.15 6.98
N PRO A 82 5.49 -7.37 7.13
CA PRO A 82 6.06 -8.71 7.09
C PRO A 82 5.64 -9.59 8.29
N SER A 83 5.10 -9.01 9.38
CA SER A 83 4.58 -9.76 10.52
C SER A 83 3.18 -10.33 10.31
N SER A 84 2.51 -9.95 9.21
CA SER A 84 1.17 -10.41 8.82
C SER A 84 0.99 -11.92 8.75
N LYS A 85 2.09 -12.70 8.66
CA LYS A 85 2.09 -14.16 8.79
C LYS A 85 1.47 -14.65 10.11
N ILE A 86 1.74 -13.97 11.22
CA ILE A 86 1.27 -14.38 12.56
C ILE A 86 -0.23 -14.12 12.71
N SER A 87 -0.73 -13.05 12.10
CA SER A 87 -2.15 -12.65 12.16
C SER A 87 -3.02 -13.24 11.06
N GLY A 88 -2.44 -13.93 10.06
CA GLY A 88 -3.14 -14.43 8.88
C GLY A 88 -3.52 -13.34 7.87
N GLY A 89 -2.99 -12.12 8.05
CA GLY A 89 -3.37 -10.91 7.33
C GLY A 89 -4.06 -9.91 8.26
N SER A 90 -3.69 -8.64 8.14
CA SER A 90 -4.29 -7.53 8.89
C SER A 90 -5.71 -7.25 8.37
N ILE A 91 -6.72 -8.02 8.75
CA ILE A 91 -8.09 -7.76 8.24
C ILE A 91 -8.65 -6.42 8.80
N LEU A 92 -8.23 -6.03 10.01
CA LEU A 92 -8.85 -4.95 10.80
C LEU A 92 -7.89 -3.85 11.27
N GLY A 93 -6.59 -4.11 11.39
CA GLY A 93 -5.64 -3.21 12.06
C GLY A 93 -5.47 -1.86 11.35
N ASP A 94 -5.38 -1.89 10.01
CA ASP A 94 -5.07 -0.68 9.23
C ASP A 94 -6.33 0.11 8.86
N LYS A 95 -7.47 -0.58 8.65
CA LYS A 95 -8.76 0.07 8.35
C LYS A 95 -9.40 0.72 9.57
N THR A 96 -9.17 0.21 10.79
CA THR A 96 -9.72 0.82 12.01
C THR A 96 -8.99 2.10 12.43
N ARG A 97 -7.77 2.31 11.93
CA ARG A 97 -6.95 3.51 12.19
C ARG A 97 -7.22 4.68 11.24
N MET A 98 -7.80 4.43 10.07
CA MET A 98 -8.12 5.42 9.05
C MET A 98 -9.63 5.37 8.71
N GLN A 99 -10.48 5.58 9.71
CA GLN A 99 -11.93 5.35 9.62
C GLN A 99 -12.65 6.31 8.67
N GLU A 100 -12.22 7.57 8.61
CA GLU A 100 -12.84 8.58 7.76
C GLU A 100 -12.44 8.34 6.31
N LEU A 101 -11.14 8.15 6.07
CA LEU A 101 -10.63 7.84 4.73
C LEU A 101 -11.18 6.51 4.20
N ALA A 102 -11.41 5.51 5.07
CA ALA A 102 -12.03 4.24 4.67
C ALA A 102 -13.47 4.39 4.14
N LYS A 103 -14.18 5.47 4.51
CA LYS A 103 -15.55 5.76 4.06
C LYS A 103 -15.59 6.64 2.81
N ASP A 104 -14.47 7.29 2.48
CA ASP A 104 -14.36 8.19 1.33
C ASP A 104 -14.55 7.40 0.02
N HIS A 105 -15.39 7.91 -0.88
CA HIS A 105 -15.65 7.27 -2.17
C HIS A 105 -14.40 7.25 -3.07
N ASP A 106 -13.52 8.25 -2.96
CA ASP A 106 -12.35 8.37 -3.82
C ASP A 106 -11.08 7.77 -3.19
N ALA A 107 -11.20 7.20 -1.98
CA ALA A 107 -10.13 6.45 -1.34
C ALA A 107 -10.34 4.92 -1.36
N PHE A 108 -9.23 4.17 -1.38
CA PHE A 108 -9.25 2.71 -1.24
C PHE A 108 -8.12 2.25 -0.33
N ILE A 109 -8.46 1.49 0.72
CA ILE A 109 -7.47 1.00 1.70
C ILE A 109 -7.39 -0.53 1.61
N ARG A 110 -6.19 -1.04 1.33
CA ARG A 110 -5.86 -2.46 1.31
C ARG A 110 -4.84 -2.76 2.41
N PRO A 111 -5.17 -3.62 3.37
CA PRO A 111 -4.20 -4.08 4.35
C PRO A 111 -3.10 -4.93 3.74
N SER A 112 -2.03 -5.18 4.49
CA SER A 112 -0.90 -5.96 4.00
C SER A 112 -1.30 -7.36 3.56
N PRO A 113 -0.81 -7.83 2.40
CA PRO A 113 -0.97 -9.22 2.01
C PRO A 113 -0.22 -10.14 2.96
N SER A 114 -0.72 -11.36 3.13
CA SER A 114 -0.06 -12.40 3.91
C SER A 114 0.93 -13.17 3.03
N ASP A 115 2.20 -13.22 3.44
CA ASP A 115 3.20 -14.12 2.83
C ASP A 115 4.28 -14.58 3.83
N GLU A 116 5.07 -15.57 3.43
CA GLU A 116 6.14 -16.18 4.24
C GLU A 116 7.43 -15.37 4.25
N SER A 117 7.62 -14.48 3.28
CA SER A 117 8.79 -13.64 3.15
C SER A 117 8.42 -12.20 2.83
N LEU A 118 9.29 -11.27 3.24
CA LEU A 118 9.17 -9.85 2.90
C LEU A 118 9.12 -9.65 1.37
N GLY A 119 9.92 -10.39 0.60
CA GLY A 119 9.92 -10.33 -0.86
C GLY A 119 8.58 -10.78 -1.48
N GLY A 120 7.89 -11.76 -0.87
CA GLY A 120 6.54 -12.17 -1.29
C GLY A 120 5.50 -11.07 -1.04
N VAL A 121 5.56 -10.42 0.13
CA VAL A 121 4.71 -9.27 0.47
C VAL A 121 4.96 -8.12 -0.51
N ALA A 122 6.22 -7.75 -0.73
CA ALA A 122 6.61 -6.66 -1.64
C ALA A 122 6.13 -6.93 -3.07
N ARG A 123 6.31 -8.15 -3.58
CA ARG A 123 5.81 -8.54 -4.92
C ARG A 123 4.30 -8.34 -5.04
N LYS A 124 3.52 -8.85 -4.09
CA LYS A 124 2.05 -8.71 -4.09
C LYS A 124 1.60 -7.26 -3.96
N THR A 125 2.33 -6.46 -3.19
CA THR A 125 2.07 -5.02 -3.11
C THR A 125 2.31 -4.35 -4.46
N ARG A 126 3.42 -4.65 -5.16
CA ARG A 126 3.67 -4.12 -6.51
C ARG A 126 2.55 -4.48 -7.49
N GLU A 127 2.11 -5.73 -7.50
CA GLU A 127 0.99 -6.18 -8.33
C GLU A 127 -0.32 -5.46 -7.95
N SER A 128 -0.54 -5.21 -6.67
CA SER A 128 -1.70 -4.44 -6.18
C SER A 128 -1.65 -2.97 -6.58
N MET A 129 -0.46 -2.36 -6.62
CA MET A 129 -0.27 -0.99 -7.15
C MET A 129 -0.75 -0.94 -8.59
N LEU A 130 -0.26 -1.84 -9.46
CA LEU A 130 -0.66 -1.89 -10.88
C LEU A 130 -2.18 -1.96 -11.06
N ILE A 131 -2.88 -2.74 -10.23
CA ILE A 131 -4.35 -2.82 -10.27
C ILE A 131 -4.99 -1.49 -9.86
N CYS A 132 -4.44 -0.79 -8.86
CA CYS A 132 -4.92 0.53 -8.47
C CYS A 132 -4.66 1.58 -9.58
N GLU A 133 -3.49 1.58 -10.19
CA GLU A 133 -3.18 2.49 -11.32
C GLU A 133 -4.16 2.27 -12.47
N ALA A 134 -4.36 1.02 -12.87
CA ALA A 134 -5.32 0.65 -13.91
C ALA A 134 -6.78 0.98 -13.55
N ALA A 135 -7.08 1.12 -12.26
CA ALA A 135 -8.39 1.57 -11.78
C ALA A 135 -8.53 3.12 -11.74
N GLY A 136 -7.49 3.85 -12.15
CA GLY A 136 -7.47 5.30 -12.26
C GLY A 136 -7.22 6.02 -10.93
N PHE A 137 -6.48 5.41 -10.02
CA PHE A 137 -6.01 6.10 -8.81
C PHE A 137 -4.86 7.06 -9.17
N ASP A 138 -4.94 8.31 -8.74
CA ASP A 138 -3.90 9.31 -9.03
C ASP A 138 -2.69 9.15 -8.12
N ILE A 139 -2.93 8.77 -6.85
CA ILE A 139 -1.92 8.65 -5.82
C ILE A 139 -2.00 7.27 -5.18
N ILE A 140 -0.86 6.60 -5.05
CA ILE A 140 -0.72 5.32 -4.34
C ILE A 140 0.23 5.51 -3.18
N ILE A 141 -0.30 5.46 -1.96
CA ILE A 141 0.47 5.50 -0.72
C ILE A 141 0.80 4.06 -0.31
N VAL A 142 2.08 3.76 -0.12
CA VAL A 142 2.55 2.48 0.42
C VAL A 142 3.10 2.71 1.83
N GLU A 143 2.39 2.19 2.82
CA GLU A 143 2.71 2.36 4.24
C GLU A 143 3.47 1.15 4.77
N THR A 144 4.65 1.33 5.38
CA THR A 144 5.29 0.25 6.15
C THR A 144 4.64 0.13 7.53
N VAL A 145 4.49 -1.08 8.04
CA VAL A 145 4.08 -1.32 9.42
C VAL A 145 5.30 -1.83 10.19
N GLY A 146 5.90 -0.96 11.01
CA GLY A 146 7.02 -1.30 11.89
C GLY A 146 8.40 -0.86 11.41
N VAL A 147 9.44 -1.29 12.14
CA VAL A 147 10.86 -0.98 11.88
C VAL A 147 11.56 -2.22 11.33
N GLY A 148 12.26 -2.11 10.18
CA GLY A 148 13.00 -3.25 9.63
C GLY A 148 13.59 -3.06 8.23
N GLN A 149 13.51 -4.12 7.42
CA GLN A 149 13.95 -4.15 6.02
C GLN A 149 12.84 -3.75 5.04
N SER A 150 11.61 -3.57 5.53
CA SER A 150 10.46 -3.18 4.71
C SER A 150 10.64 -1.81 4.07
N GLU A 151 11.39 -0.94 4.71
CA GLU A 151 11.71 0.41 4.25
C GLU A 151 12.47 0.38 2.92
N ILE A 152 13.48 -0.49 2.80
CA ILE A 152 14.27 -0.65 1.57
C ILE A 152 13.39 -1.20 0.45
N GLU A 153 12.57 -2.21 0.73
CA GLU A 153 11.66 -2.78 -0.26
C GLU A 153 10.60 -1.77 -0.72
N VAL A 154 10.02 -1.00 0.21
CA VAL A 154 9.07 0.07 -0.14
C VAL A 154 9.75 1.16 -0.95
N ALA A 155 10.93 1.64 -0.52
CA ALA A 155 11.70 2.64 -1.25
C ALA A 155 12.01 2.19 -2.70
N SER A 156 12.28 0.90 -2.92
CA SER A 156 12.57 0.36 -4.25
C SER A 156 11.39 0.35 -5.23
N MET A 157 10.16 0.60 -4.76
CA MET A 157 8.95 0.46 -5.58
C MET A 157 8.08 1.73 -5.63
N VAL A 158 8.53 2.82 -5.03
CA VAL A 158 7.82 4.11 -4.99
C VAL A 158 8.66 5.21 -5.64
N ASP A 159 8.02 6.30 -6.06
CA ASP A 159 8.69 7.42 -6.71
C ASP A 159 9.29 8.38 -5.67
N CYS A 160 8.66 8.47 -4.51
CA CYS A 160 9.11 9.28 -3.37
C CYS A 160 8.95 8.47 -2.08
N PHE A 161 9.93 8.54 -1.19
CA PHE A 161 9.89 7.90 0.11
C PHE A 161 9.97 8.96 1.23
N THR A 162 8.99 8.95 2.13
CA THR A 162 8.87 9.89 3.25
C THR A 162 9.04 9.14 4.57
N LEU A 163 9.93 9.64 5.42
CA LEU A 163 10.12 9.15 6.78
C LEU A 163 9.53 10.15 7.78
N LEU A 164 8.56 9.71 8.58
CA LEU A 164 8.02 10.47 9.70
C LEU A 164 8.86 10.22 10.95
N GLN A 165 9.23 11.30 11.64
CA GLN A 165 10.04 11.26 12.87
C GLN A 165 9.32 11.97 14.03
N LEU A 166 9.54 11.47 15.25
CA LEU A 166 9.06 12.13 16.46
C LEU A 166 9.92 13.36 16.76
N PRO A 167 9.32 14.49 17.17
CA PRO A 167 10.09 15.63 17.63
C PRO A 167 10.88 15.26 18.89
N GLY A 168 12.17 15.63 18.93
CA GLY A 168 13.02 15.37 20.10
C GLY A 168 13.44 13.92 20.31
N ALA A 169 13.35 13.06 19.29
CA ALA A 169 13.99 11.75 19.29
C ALA A 169 15.53 11.91 19.25
N GLY A 170 16.10 12.30 20.38
CA GLY A 170 17.53 12.53 20.56
C GLY A 170 18.33 11.25 20.43
N ASP A 171 18.92 11.06 19.26
CA ASP A 171 20.35 11.10 18.97
C ASP A 171 20.35 11.13 17.43
N GLU A 172 20.66 12.28 16.81
CA GLU A 172 20.37 12.59 15.39
C GLU A 172 20.86 11.50 14.41
N LEU A 173 21.82 10.70 14.84
CA LEU A 173 22.44 9.59 14.12
C LEU A 173 21.72 8.23 14.23
N GLN A 174 20.86 7.99 15.22
CA GLN A 174 20.36 6.63 15.50
C GLN A 174 19.20 6.19 14.59
N GLY A 175 18.40 7.13 14.06
CA GLY A 175 17.44 6.86 13.00
C GLY A 175 18.12 6.55 11.67
N ILE A 176 19.18 7.31 11.33
CA ILE A 176 19.94 7.16 10.09
C ILE A 176 20.78 5.87 10.10
N LYS A 177 21.35 5.48 11.25
CA LYS A 177 22.22 4.28 11.40
C LYS A 177 21.53 2.93 11.17
N LYS A 178 20.19 2.85 11.13
CA LYS A 178 19.46 1.58 10.88
C LYS A 178 19.23 1.27 9.39
N GLY A 179 19.87 2.02 8.48
CA GLY A 179 19.77 1.77 7.03
C GLY A 179 18.60 2.49 6.37
N ILE A 180 18.21 3.67 6.88
CA ILE A 180 17.15 4.51 6.28
C ILE A 180 17.72 5.41 5.16
N MET A 181 18.72 4.94 4.41
CA MET A 181 19.28 5.65 3.25
C MET A 181 19.47 4.70 2.08
#